data_AF-A0A2A4JM46-F1
#
_entry.id   AF-A0A2A4JM46-F1
#
_cell.length_a   1.000
_cell.length_b   1.000
_cell.length_c   1.000
_cell.angle_alpha   90.00
_cell.angle_beta   90.00
_cell.angle_gamma   90.00
#
_symmetry.space_group_name_H-M   'P 1'
#
loop_
_entity.id
_entity.type
_entity.pdbx_description
1 polymer ?
#
loop_
_entity_poly.entity_id
_entity_poly.type
_entity_poly.pdbx_seq_one_letter_code
_entity_poly.pdbx_strand_id
1 'polypeptide(L)'
;MLAHKVVSFLIPQHKILIPIALDHTKAHTETCPARARKVCPGSIGAKKKAGAAPVKKTKCTPRARISPQGKGSGDGPSGGTGLKRADMPGKVRLGFIPDEWFLFFKPMTGVSGPYIFMLGLGNYLASKEILVMEHEYYLGLSVGLVLYLVITRFGKTIGASLDKQVDAIANALEKGRADELDSYQTDIKKCETAIWRAEGQKDLIDAKKENIALQLEAIYRERLMTVYRTLRGRMDYHVRRHRVENRIKQKWMVQWILENVEKAITPEFKKEVMEKAIRDLDALAARRGQKFGKTIGASLDKQVDAIANALEKGRADELDSYQTDIKKCETAIWRAEGQKDLIDAKKENIALQLEAIYRERLMTVYRTLRGRMDYHVRRHRVENRIKQKWMVQWILENVEKAITPEFKKEVMEKAIRDLDALAARRGQK
;
A
#
# COMPACT_ATOMS: atom_id res chain seq x y z
N MET A 1 -3.50 -40.92 30.27
CA MET A 1 -3.28 -39.86 31.26
C MET A 1 -2.63 -38.68 30.54
N LEU A 2 -3.36 -37.95 29.68
CA LEU A 2 -4.15 -36.75 29.99
C LEU A 2 -3.40 -35.72 30.84
N ALA A 3 -2.83 -34.71 30.18
CA ALA A 3 -2.61 -33.38 30.74
C ALA A 3 -2.79 -32.34 29.62
N HIS A 4 -4.03 -31.95 29.40
CA HIS A 4 -4.38 -30.74 28.65
C HIS A 4 -4.05 -29.52 29.52
N LYS A 5 -3.09 -28.68 29.09
CA LYS A 5 -3.00 -27.29 29.55
C LYS A 5 -3.73 -26.40 28.55
N VAL A 6 -4.99 -26.09 28.86
CA VAL A 6 -5.75 -25.02 28.23
C VAL A 6 -5.21 -23.71 28.80
N VAL A 7 -4.51 -22.93 27.98
CA VAL A 7 -4.19 -21.53 28.30
C VAL A 7 -5.31 -20.69 27.71
N SER A 8 -6.26 -20.33 28.57
CA SER A 8 -7.34 -19.38 28.30
C SER A 8 -6.75 -17.97 28.18
N PHE A 9 -6.68 -17.44 26.96
CA PHE A 9 -6.45 -16.02 26.72
C PHE A 9 -7.76 -15.25 26.96
N LEU A 10 -7.89 -14.64 28.13
CA LEU A 10 -8.92 -13.65 28.44
C LEU A 10 -8.45 -12.30 27.87
N ILE A 11 -9.04 -11.86 26.76
CA ILE A 11 -8.86 -10.50 26.23
C ILE A 11 -9.96 -9.62 26.85
N PRO A 12 -9.65 -8.59 27.64
CA PRO A 12 -10.65 -7.64 28.09
C PRO A 12 -11.04 -6.71 26.92
N GLN A 13 -12.20 -6.98 26.32
CA GLN A 13 -12.87 -6.07 25.39
C GLN A 13 -13.50 -4.94 26.23
N HIS A 14 -12.97 -3.71 26.13
CA HIS A 14 -13.67 -2.54 26.67
C HIS A 14 -14.81 -2.17 25.72
N LYS A 15 -16.03 -2.21 26.24
CA LYS A 15 -17.25 -1.76 25.57
C LYS A 15 -17.21 -0.25 25.38
N ILE A 16 -17.02 0.22 24.14
CA ILE A 16 -17.42 1.57 23.73
C ILE A 16 -18.19 1.43 22.41
N LEU A 17 -19.48 1.15 22.56
CA LEU A 17 -20.50 1.40 21.55
C LEU A 17 -21.64 2.12 22.28
N ILE A 18 -21.72 3.43 22.10
CA ILE A 18 -22.97 4.19 22.21
C ILE A 18 -23.19 4.81 20.83
N PRO A 19 -24.32 4.52 20.16
CA PRO A 19 -24.71 5.16 18.91
C PRO A 19 -25.38 6.50 19.21
N ILE A 20 -24.83 7.61 18.70
CA ILE A 20 -25.59 8.87 18.63
C ILE A 20 -26.37 8.84 17.32
N ALA A 21 -27.63 8.45 17.44
CA ALA A 21 -28.64 8.62 16.42
C ALA A 21 -28.87 10.12 16.17
N LEU A 22 -29.10 10.46 14.90
CA LEU A 22 -29.71 11.70 14.49
C LEU A 22 -31.07 11.84 15.16
N ASP A 23 -31.29 12.97 15.83
CA ASP A 23 -32.64 13.51 16.01
C ASP A 23 -32.73 14.89 15.37
N HIS A 24 -33.81 15.03 14.62
CA HIS A 24 -34.19 16.18 13.82
C HIS A 24 -34.70 17.33 14.69
N THR A 25 -34.49 18.54 14.17
CA THR A 25 -35.44 19.68 14.19
C THR A 25 -36.19 19.97 15.50
N LYS A 26 -35.73 20.97 16.25
CA LYS A 26 -36.51 22.15 16.68
C LYS A 26 -35.71 23.04 17.63
N ALA A 27 -35.97 24.34 17.53
CA ALA A 27 -35.54 25.44 18.40
C ALA A 27 -34.16 26.07 18.13
N HIS A 28 -34.03 26.77 16.99
CA HIS A 28 -33.33 28.07 16.92
C HIS A 28 -33.98 28.94 15.82
N THR A 29 -35.19 29.39 16.10
CA THR A 29 -35.79 30.62 15.55
C THR A 29 -36.30 31.32 16.80
N GLU A 30 -35.67 32.38 17.27
CA GLU A 30 -36.08 33.74 16.94
C GLU A 30 -34.93 34.72 17.27
N THR A 31 -34.85 35.82 16.50
CA THR A 31 -33.83 36.89 16.52
C THR A 31 -32.52 36.64 15.75
N CYS A 32 -32.64 36.57 14.42
CA CYS A 32 -31.56 37.05 13.55
C CYS A 32 -32.19 37.83 12.37
N PRO A 33 -31.86 39.12 12.16
CA PRO A 33 -32.48 39.93 11.13
C PRO A 33 -31.67 39.82 9.83
N ALA A 34 -32.10 38.96 8.91
CA ALA A 34 -31.67 39.02 7.51
C ALA A 34 -32.89 38.90 6.59
N ARG A 35 -33.33 40.04 6.03
CA ARG A 35 -34.43 40.13 5.07
C ARG A 35 -34.11 39.38 3.78
N ALA A 36 -35.06 38.54 3.32
CA ALA A 36 -35.05 37.88 2.02
C ALA A 36 -35.40 38.84 0.86
N ARG A 37 -34.72 38.67 -0.28
CA ARG A 37 -35.10 39.26 -1.57
C ARG A 37 -36.22 38.42 -2.21
N LYS A 38 -37.30 39.09 -2.64
CA LYS A 38 -38.36 38.50 -3.46
C LYS A 38 -37.89 38.38 -4.91
N VAL A 39 -38.08 37.20 -5.51
CA VAL A 39 -38.21 37.02 -6.97
C VAL A 39 -39.66 36.61 -7.22
N CYS A 40 -40.34 37.26 -8.15
CA CYS A 40 -41.65 36.84 -8.65
C CYS A 40 -41.54 36.45 -10.14
N PRO A 41 -42.25 35.40 -10.59
CA PRO A 41 -42.21 34.91 -11.96
C PRO A 41 -43.23 35.59 -12.88
N GLY A 42 -42.80 35.90 -14.10
CA GLY A 42 -43.58 35.86 -15.35
C GLY A 42 -44.77 36.82 -15.52
N SER A 43 -44.58 37.88 -16.31
CA SER A 43 -45.65 38.40 -17.18
C SER A 43 -45.09 38.84 -18.53
N ILE A 44 -45.76 38.36 -19.57
CA ILE A 44 -45.51 38.48 -21.01
C ILE A 44 -45.71 39.93 -21.50
N GLY A 45 -44.89 40.36 -22.47
CA GLY A 45 -45.36 41.26 -23.54
C GLY A 45 -44.56 42.54 -23.83
N ALA A 46 -43.81 42.49 -24.93
CA ALA A 46 -43.69 43.53 -25.97
C ALA A 46 -42.60 44.65 -25.91
N LYS A 47 -41.70 44.51 -26.90
CA LYS A 47 -41.11 45.51 -27.83
C LYS A 47 -39.67 46.03 -27.62
N LYS A 48 -38.92 45.88 -28.72
CA LYS A 48 -37.53 46.27 -29.06
C LYS A 48 -37.26 47.79 -28.92
N LYS A 49 -36.05 48.16 -28.48
CA LYS A 49 -34.92 48.63 -29.33
C LYS A 49 -33.69 49.10 -28.51
N ALA A 50 -32.52 48.68 -29.01
CA ALA A 50 -31.23 49.39 -29.13
C ALA A 50 -30.45 49.91 -27.89
N GLY A 51 -29.27 49.28 -27.66
CA GLY A 51 -27.98 49.98 -27.79
C GLY A 51 -27.35 50.60 -26.54
N ALA A 52 -26.41 49.90 -25.90
CA ALA A 52 -25.24 50.50 -25.25
C ALA A 52 -24.13 49.44 -25.00
N ALA A 53 -22.88 49.85 -25.22
CA ALA A 53 -21.67 49.04 -25.45
C ALA A 53 -21.09 48.31 -24.21
N PRO A 54 -20.23 47.29 -24.40
CA PRO A 54 -19.65 46.52 -23.30
C PRO A 54 -18.39 47.19 -22.68
N VAL A 55 -18.34 47.21 -21.35
CA VAL A 55 -17.19 47.68 -20.56
C VAL A 55 -16.03 46.69 -20.67
N LYS A 56 -14.84 47.25 -20.95
CA LYS A 56 -13.57 46.54 -21.22
C LYS A 56 -13.05 45.81 -19.98
N LYS A 57 -12.56 44.58 -20.18
CA LYS A 57 -11.70 43.83 -19.24
C LYS A 57 -10.29 44.42 -19.29
N THR A 58 -9.77 44.93 -18.18
CA THR A 58 -8.35 45.31 -18.05
C THR A 58 -7.57 44.18 -17.40
N LYS A 59 -6.56 43.68 -18.13
CA LYS A 59 -5.53 42.74 -17.67
C LYS A 59 -4.66 43.39 -16.61
N CYS A 60 -4.30 42.64 -15.57
CA CYS A 60 -3.13 42.93 -14.74
C CYS A 60 -1.88 42.47 -15.49
N THR A 61 -0.93 43.38 -15.73
CA THR A 61 0.45 43.07 -16.13
C THR A 61 1.42 43.42 -14.99
N PRO A 62 2.49 42.65 -14.80
CA PRO A 62 3.41 42.82 -13.68
C PRO A 62 4.45 43.89 -14.02
N ARG A 63 4.81 44.75 -13.05
CA ARG A 63 5.93 45.68 -13.21
C ARG A 63 7.06 45.40 -12.20
N ALA A 64 8.15 44.93 -12.80
CA ALA A 64 9.56 45.17 -12.50
C ALA A 64 10.11 44.92 -11.09
N ARG A 65 10.97 43.88 -11.06
CA ARG A 65 12.07 43.64 -10.12
C ARG A 65 13.06 44.81 -10.12
N ILE A 66 13.39 45.33 -8.94
CA ILE A 66 14.68 45.97 -8.64
C ILE A 66 15.25 45.24 -7.41
N SER A 67 16.50 44.83 -7.50
CA SER A 67 17.36 44.37 -6.40
C SER A 67 18.64 45.23 -6.42
N PRO A 68 19.55 45.13 -5.44
CA PRO A 68 19.39 45.16 -3.99
C PRO A 68 20.31 46.25 -3.37
N GLN A 69 19.84 47.02 -2.39
CA GLN A 69 20.76 47.74 -1.48
C GLN A 69 20.22 47.69 -0.06
N GLY A 70 21.12 47.42 0.88
CA GLY A 70 20.81 46.91 2.19
C GLY A 70 20.59 47.95 3.29
N LYS A 71 20.40 47.38 4.48
CA LYS A 71 20.29 47.97 5.82
C LYS A 71 19.01 48.77 6.11
N GLY A 72 18.23 48.25 7.07
CA GLY A 72 17.29 49.03 7.86
C GLY A 72 15.91 48.40 7.96
N SER A 73 15.64 47.82 9.15
CA SER A 73 14.33 47.78 9.83
C SER A 73 13.06 47.78 8.97
N GLY A 74 12.39 46.63 8.92
CA GLY A 74 11.08 46.50 8.28
C GLY A 74 9.99 47.24 9.04
N ASP A 75 9.45 48.29 8.41
CA ASP A 75 8.11 48.80 8.68
C ASP A 75 7.10 47.97 7.91
N GLY A 76 6.39 47.08 8.62
CA GLY A 76 5.11 46.52 8.18
C GLY A 76 3.96 47.29 8.83
N PRO A 77 2.83 47.55 8.15
CA PRO A 77 1.73 48.30 8.73
C PRO A 77 0.95 47.36 9.67
N SER A 78 1.38 47.27 10.92
CA SER A 78 0.58 46.63 11.97
C SER A 78 -0.31 47.70 12.61
N GLY A 79 -1.62 47.53 12.45
CA GLY A 79 -2.64 48.36 13.07
C GLY A 79 -2.72 48.13 14.57
N GLY A 80 -1.73 48.62 15.32
CA GLY A 80 -1.86 48.87 16.74
C GLY A 80 -2.49 50.25 16.92
N THR A 81 -3.66 50.33 17.55
CA THR A 81 -4.33 51.60 17.91
C THR A 81 -3.62 52.35 19.06
N GLY A 82 -2.42 51.93 19.44
CA GLY A 82 -1.60 52.59 20.45
C GLY A 82 -0.55 53.47 19.79
N LEU A 83 -0.54 54.76 20.14
CA LEU A 83 0.55 55.67 19.82
C LEU A 83 1.87 55.05 20.30
N LYS A 84 2.82 54.80 19.37
CA LYS A 84 4.17 54.37 19.72
C LYS A 84 4.82 55.48 20.56
N ARG A 85 5.39 55.12 21.71
CA ARG A 85 6.14 56.08 22.53
C ARG A 85 7.33 56.60 21.73
N ALA A 86 7.63 57.89 21.85
CA ALA A 86 8.86 58.44 21.28
C ALA A 86 10.09 57.78 21.93
N ASP A 87 11.07 57.38 21.11
CA ASP A 87 12.26 56.65 21.57
C ASP A 87 13.21 57.52 22.41
N MET A 88 13.15 58.85 22.25
CA MET A 88 13.92 59.81 23.05
C MET A 88 13.00 60.87 23.68
N PRO A 89 13.24 61.25 24.95
CA PRO A 89 12.53 62.36 25.56
C PRO A 89 12.98 63.71 24.97
N GLY A 90 12.14 64.74 25.15
CA GLY A 90 12.50 66.12 24.85
C GLY A 90 13.79 66.53 25.59
N LYS A 91 14.62 67.32 24.93
CA LYS A 91 15.93 67.71 25.47
C LYS A 91 15.74 68.72 26.61
N VAL A 92 16.36 68.46 27.75
CA VAL A 92 16.32 69.34 28.93
C VAL A 92 17.74 69.81 29.26
N ARG A 93 17.90 71.11 29.52
CA ARG A 93 19.16 71.70 30.00
C ARG A 93 19.07 72.00 31.49
N LEU A 94 20.21 71.96 32.19
CA LEU A 94 20.30 72.22 33.64
C LEU A 94 19.41 71.30 34.52
N GLY A 95 18.97 70.16 33.98
CA GLY A 95 18.19 69.14 34.70
C GLY A 95 16.69 69.41 34.79
N PHE A 96 16.24 70.67 34.75
CA PHE A 96 14.81 71.01 34.91
C PHE A 96 14.23 71.95 33.84
N ILE A 97 15.05 72.62 33.02
CA ILE A 97 14.56 73.61 32.04
C ILE A 97 14.52 72.98 30.64
N PRO A 98 13.34 72.93 29.98
CA PRO A 98 13.21 72.40 28.61
C PRO A 98 14.02 73.22 27.59
N ASP A 99 14.60 72.55 26.58
CA ASP A 99 15.33 73.22 25.48
C ASP A 99 14.39 74.13 24.67
N GLU A 100 13.09 73.84 24.66
CA GLU A 100 12.04 74.68 24.08
C GLU A 100 12.03 76.10 24.67
N TRP A 101 12.33 76.25 25.96
CA TRP A 101 12.45 77.55 26.62
C TRP A 101 13.67 78.33 26.10
N PHE A 102 14.80 77.64 25.89
CA PHE A 102 16.00 78.26 25.31
C PHE A 102 15.80 78.62 23.84
N LEU A 103 15.09 77.79 23.08
CA LEU A 103 14.74 78.05 21.69
C LEU A 103 13.84 79.29 21.55
N PHE A 104 12.92 79.49 22.49
CA PHE A 104 12.06 80.68 22.53
C PHE A 104 12.85 81.99 22.70
N PHE A 105 13.86 82.03 23.57
CA PHE A 105 14.68 83.23 23.80
C PHE A 105 15.79 83.46 22.76
N LYS A 106 16.19 82.40 22.05
CA LYS A 106 17.26 82.44 21.04
C LYS A 106 17.09 83.53 19.96
N PRO A 107 15.91 83.73 19.34
CA PRO A 107 15.75 84.80 18.34
C PRO A 107 15.82 86.21 18.93
N MET A 108 15.49 86.39 20.22
CA MET A 108 15.41 87.72 20.85
C MET A 108 16.71 88.16 21.50
N THR A 109 17.41 87.24 22.15
CA THR A 109 18.51 87.56 23.07
C THR A 109 19.74 86.66 22.87
N GLY A 110 19.75 85.90 21.79
CA GLY A 110 20.80 84.93 21.48
C GLY A 110 20.83 83.75 22.45
N VAL A 111 21.92 82.98 22.43
CA VAL A 111 22.08 81.77 23.26
C VAL A 111 22.36 82.13 24.73
N SER A 112 22.95 83.29 25.01
CA SER A 112 23.28 83.76 26.37
C SER A 112 22.09 84.36 27.12
N GLY A 113 21.13 84.94 26.40
CA GLY A 113 19.95 85.60 26.96
C GLY A 113 19.22 84.81 28.06
N PRO A 114 18.79 83.56 27.82
CA PRO A 114 18.10 82.78 28.83
C PRO A 114 18.95 82.50 30.09
N TYR A 115 20.28 82.40 29.99
CA TYR A 115 21.15 82.24 31.16
C TYR A 115 21.30 83.53 31.96
N ILE A 116 21.48 84.67 31.27
CA ILE A 116 21.56 85.99 31.92
C ILE A 116 20.22 86.34 32.57
N PHE A 117 19.10 85.97 31.93
CA PHE A 117 17.77 86.11 32.51
C PHE A 117 17.63 85.33 33.81
N MET A 118 18.08 84.07 33.88
CA MET A 118 18.02 83.29 35.12
C MET A 118 18.91 83.88 36.23
N LEU A 119 20.11 84.37 35.90
CA LEU A 119 20.97 85.06 36.87
C LEU A 119 20.35 86.36 37.37
N GLY A 120 19.77 87.16 36.45
CA GLY A 120 19.08 88.40 36.78
C GLY A 120 17.83 88.17 37.63
N LEU A 121 17.03 87.15 37.28
CA LEU A 121 15.84 86.75 38.04
C LEU A 121 16.23 86.24 39.43
N GLY A 122 17.27 85.41 39.55
CA GLY A 122 17.78 84.94 40.83
C GLY A 122 18.25 86.08 41.73
N ASN A 123 19.03 87.02 41.18
CA ASN A 123 19.49 88.19 41.92
C ASN A 123 18.33 89.12 42.32
N TYR A 124 17.32 89.28 41.46
CA TYR A 124 16.11 90.05 41.78
C TYR A 124 15.32 89.41 42.92
N LEU A 125 15.12 88.09 42.89
CA LEU A 125 14.40 87.35 43.94
C LEU A 125 15.11 87.44 45.30
N ALA A 126 16.44 87.40 45.31
CA ALA A 126 17.24 87.60 46.52
C ALA A 126 17.19 89.06 47.01
N SER A 127 17.33 90.04 46.11
CA SER A 127 17.35 91.47 46.46
C SER A 127 15.99 92.00 46.92
N LYS A 128 14.88 91.39 46.49
CA LYS A 128 13.52 91.74 46.91
C LYS A 128 12.98 90.86 48.03
N GLU A 129 13.82 90.00 48.63
CA GLU A 129 13.46 89.08 49.72
C GLU A 129 12.23 88.20 49.40
N ILE A 130 11.95 87.99 48.11
CA ILE A 130 10.89 87.05 47.68
C ILE A 130 11.39 85.62 47.94
N LEU A 131 12.71 85.41 47.86
CA LEU A 131 13.39 84.21 48.33
C LEU A 131 14.11 84.55 49.63
N VAL A 132 13.47 84.26 50.77
CA VAL A 132 14.02 84.51 52.11
C VAL A 132 15.02 83.39 52.46
N MET A 133 16.24 83.77 52.82
CA MET A 133 17.34 82.86 53.14
C MET A 133 17.26 82.38 54.60
N GLU A 134 16.20 81.67 54.96
CA GLU A 134 16.04 81.09 56.30
C GLU A 134 16.83 79.77 56.46
N HIS A 135 16.77 79.16 57.65
CA HIS A 135 17.42 77.87 57.92
C HIS A 135 17.00 76.76 56.93
N GLU A 136 15.77 76.80 56.41
CA GLU A 136 15.26 75.85 55.42
C GLU A 136 15.93 75.99 54.04
N TYR A 137 16.45 77.17 53.69
CA TYR A 137 17.15 77.38 52.42
C TYR A 137 18.42 76.52 52.32
N TYR A 138 19.23 76.49 53.39
CA TYR A 138 20.45 75.69 53.44
C TYR A 138 20.15 74.18 53.42
N LEU A 139 19.03 73.77 54.04
CA LEU A 139 18.54 72.40 53.93
C LEU A 139 18.19 72.06 52.47
N GLY A 140 17.44 72.93 51.78
CA GLY A 140 17.11 72.75 50.36
C GLY A 140 18.33 72.65 49.46
N LEU A 141 19.37 73.47 49.70
CA LEU A 141 20.63 73.42 48.94
C LEU A 141 21.36 72.10 49.17
N SER A 142 21.41 71.62 50.41
CA SER A 142 22.04 70.32 50.74
C SER A 142 21.33 69.14 50.07
N VAL A 143 20.00 69.13 50.06
CA VAL A 143 19.19 68.11 49.38
C VAL A 143 19.38 68.19 47.87
N GLY A 144 19.40 69.39 47.29
CA GLY A 144 19.66 69.60 45.86
C GLY A 144 21.03 69.08 45.43
N LEU A 145 22.06 69.29 46.25
CA LEU A 145 23.41 68.78 45.98
C LEU A 145 23.47 67.25 46.05
N VAL A 146 22.83 66.63 47.04
CA VAL A 146 22.73 65.16 47.13
C VAL A 146 21.98 64.61 45.92
N LEU A 147 20.85 65.20 45.53
CA LEU A 147 20.08 64.78 44.38
C LEU A 147 20.90 64.86 43.08
N TYR A 148 21.67 65.94 42.90
CA TYR A 148 22.56 66.11 41.76
C TYR A 148 23.63 65.00 41.69
N LEU A 149 24.25 64.66 42.82
CA LEU A 149 25.23 63.57 42.89
C LEU A 149 24.59 62.21 42.59
N VAL A 150 23.38 61.96 43.10
CA VAL A 150 22.65 60.72 42.85
C VAL A 150 22.29 60.57 41.37
N ILE A 151 21.75 61.61 40.74
CA ILE A 151 21.34 61.58 39.33
C ILE A 151 22.56 61.37 38.41
N THR A 152 23.66 62.08 38.67
CA THR A 152 24.87 62.00 37.82
C THR A 152 25.62 60.68 37.96
N ARG A 153 25.60 60.04 39.15
CA ARG A 153 26.29 58.77 39.40
C ARG A 153 25.43 57.54 39.11
N PHE A 154 24.19 57.51 39.58
CA PHE A 154 23.32 56.33 39.48
C PHE A 154 22.39 56.35 38.26
N GLY A 155 22.20 57.52 37.61
CA GLY A 155 21.26 57.65 36.49
C GLY A 155 21.52 56.68 35.34
N LYS A 156 22.79 56.46 34.97
CA LYS A 156 23.16 55.50 33.91
C LYS A 156 22.81 54.06 34.26
N THR A 157 23.07 53.65 35.51
CA THR A 157 22.80 52.29 35.98
C THR A 157 21.31 52.00 36.09
N ILE A 158 20.54 52.98 36.58
CA ILE A 158 19.08 52.87 36.69
C ILE A 158 18.46 52.80 35.29
N GLY A 159 18.90 53.66 34.35
CA GLY A 159 18.44 53.62 32.96
C GLY A 159 18.69 52.27 32.30
N ALA A 160 19.92 51.76 32.35
CA ALA A 160 20.27 50.46 31.80
C ALA A 160 19.48 49.30 32.43
N SER A 161 19.18 49.36 33.73
CA SER A 161 18.37 48.35 34.40
C SER A 161 16.90 48.39 33.97
N LEU A 162 16.34 49.58 33.74
CA LEU A 162 14.96 49.74 33.28
C LEU A 162 14.82 49.30 31.82
N ASP A 163 15.76 49.69 30.96
CA ASP A 163 15.78 49.26 29.54
C ASP A 163 15.84 47.74 29.44
N LYS A 164 16.71 47.09 30.24
CA LYS A 164 16.80 45.62 30.28
C LYS A 164 15.48 44.94 30.68
N GLN A 165 14.70 45.54 31.59
CA GLN A 165 13.40 44.98 31.98
C GLN A 165 12.37 45.12 30.87
N VAL A 166 12.37 46.26 30.17
CA VAL A 166 11.50 46.49 29.01
C VAL A 166 11.85 45.49 27.89
N ASP A 167 13.14 45.32 27.58
CA ASP A 167 13.61 44.36 26.60
C ASP A 167 13.26 42.92 27.00
N ALA A 168 13.38 42.56 28.28
CA ALA A 168 13.01 41.23 28.75
C ALA A 168 11.51 40.94 28.55
N ILE A 169 10.64 41.93 28.81
CA ILE A 169 9.20 41.81 28.59
C ILE A 169 8.90 41.70 27.09
N ALA A 170 9.51 42.55 26.26
CA ALA A 170 9.34 42.50 24.80
C ALA A 170 9.75 41.13 24.23
N ASN A 171 10.94 40.64 24.62
CA ASN A 171 11.43 39.32 24.20
C ASN A 171 10.54 38.18 24.69
N ALA A 172 9.99 38.26 25.90
CA ALA A 172 9.07 37.25 26.43
C ALA A 172 7.76 37.20 25.63
N LEU A 173 7.21 38.36 25.24
CA LEU A 173 6.01 38.45 24.41
C LEU A 173 6.26 37.95 22.99
N GLU A 174 7.39 38.33 22.37
CA GLU A 174 7.77 37.84 21.05
C GLU A 174 7.99 36.33 21.04
N LYS A 175 8.66 35.81 22.06
CA LYS A 175 8.85 34.37 22.23
C LYS A 175 7.52 33.64 22.43
N GLY A 176 6.63 34.14 23.28
CA GLY A 176 5.30 33.56 23.47
C GLY A 176 4.53 33.46 22.15
N ARG A 177 4.55 34.52 21.35
CA ARG A 177 3.95 34.50 20.00
C ARG A 177 4.63 33.50 19.06
N ALA A 178 5.96 33.40 19.07
CA ALA A 178 6.68 32.45 18.24
C ALA A 178 6.37 31.00 18.63
N ASP A 179 6.38 30.70 19.93
CA ASP A 179 6.06 29.38 20.48
C ASP A 179 4.61 28.99 20.13
N GLU A 180 3.66 29.92 20.21
CA GLU A 180 2.28 29.71 19.76
C GLU A 180 2.21 29.40 18.26
N LEU A 181 2.87 30.19 17.41
CA LEU A 181 2.90 29.94 15.97
C LEU A 181 3.49 28.58 15.62
N ASP A 182 4.58 28.18 16.29
CA ASP A 182 5.19 26.88 16.12
C ASP A 182 4.24 25.76 16.56
N SER A 183 3.54 25.94 17.69
CA SER A 183 2.54 24.96 18.16
C SER A 183 1.43 24.75 17.13
N TYR A 184 0.85 25.82 16.59
CA TYR A 184 -0.17 25.74 15.54
C TYR A 184 0.37 25.12 14.26
N GLN A 185 1.60 25.43 13.86
CA GLN A 185 2.21 24.83 12.68
C GLN A 185 2.45 23.32 12.87
N THR A 186 2.82 22.87 14.07
CA THR A 186 2.95 21.43 14.35
C THR A 186 1.59 20.73 14.32
N ASP A 187 0.53 21.37 14.82
CA ASP A 187 -0.80 20.79 14.82
C ASP A 187 -1.41 20.73 13.43
N ILE A 188 -1.19 21.74 12.58
CA ILE A 188 -1.55 21.70 11.16
C ILE A 188 -0.86 20.51 10.48
N LYS A 189 0.45 20.32 10.67
CA LYS A 189 1.19 19.17 10.10
C LYS A 189 0.63 17.84 10.61
N LYS A 190 0.30 17.72 11.89
CA LYS A 190 -0.32 16.50 12.44
C LYS A 190 -1.67 16.24 11.77
N CYS A 191 -2.53 17.24 11.64
CA CYS A 191 -3.83 17.14 10.96
C CYS A 191 -3.67 16.72 9.49
N GLU A 192 -2.75 17.33 8.74
CA GLU A 192 -2.45 16.93 7.35
C GLU A 192 -2.01 15.47 7.27
N THR A 193 -1.11 15.03 8.16
CA THR A 193 -0.70 13.62 8.18
C THR A 193 -1.83 12.68 8.58
N ALA A 194 -2.79 13.12 9.41
CA ALA A 194 -3.97 12.33 9.77
C ALA A 194 -4.93 12.18 8.59
N ILE A 195 -5.16 13.26 7.83
CA ILE A 195 -5.95 13.24 6.59
C ILE A 195 -5.30 12.27 5.58
N TRP A 196 -3.99 12.40 5.36
CA TRP A 196 -3.26 11.50 4.46
C TRP A 196 -3.35 10.02 4.88
N ARG A 197 -3.26 9.72 6.18
CA ARG A 197 -3.46 8.35 6.69
C ARG A 197 -4.88 7.85 6.45
N ALA A 198 -5.89 8.69 6.64
CA ALA A 198 -7.28 8.32 6.39
C ALA A 198 -7.56 8.05 4.91
N GLU A 199 -6.94 8.81 4.00
CA GLU A 199 -6.97 8.53 2.56
C GLU A 199 -6.28 7.20 2.24
N GLY A 200 -5.08 6.95 2.77
CA GLY A 200 -4.37 5.69 2.57
C GLY A 200 -5.14 4.46 3.08
N GLN A 201 -5.99 4.60 4.11
CA GLN A 201 -6.87 3.52 4.56
C GLN A 201 -7.94 3.16 3.51
N LYS A 202 -8.46 4.14 2.75
CA LYS A 202 -9.41 3.86 1.66
C LYS A 202 -8.74 3.04 0.57
N ASP A 203 -7.55 3.45 0.14
CA ASP A 203 -6.76 2.74 -0.87
C ASP A 203 -6.42 1.31 -0.42
N LEU A 204 -6.09 1.13 0.86
CA LEU A 204 -5.84 -0.20 1.43
C LEU A 204 -7.10 -1.09 1.40
N ILE A 205 -8.27 -0.54 1.69
CA ILE A 205 -9.54 -1.27 1.63
C ILE A 205 -9.85 -1.67 0.19
N ASP A 206 -9.65 -0.78 -0.78
CA ASP A 206 -9.92 -1.06 -2.18
C ASP A 206 -8.94 -2.11 -2.74
N ALA A 207 -7.65 -2.02 -2.40
CA ALA A 207 -6.67 -3.06 -2.73
C ALA A 207 -7.04 -4.43 -2.12
N LYS A 208 -7.60 -4.45 -0.89
CA LYS A 208 -8.09 -5.70 -0.27
C LYS A 208 -9.30 -6.27 -1.02
N LYS A 209 -10.25 -5.42 -1.45
CA LYS A 209 -11.41 -5.85 -2.24
C LYS A 209 -10.97 -6.46 -3.58
N GLU A 210 -10.05 -5.80 -4.28
CA GLU A 210 -9.50 -6.29 -5.55
C GLU A 210 -8.77 -7.63 -5.37
N ASN A 211 -7.99 -7.79 -4.30
CA ASN A 211 -7.30 -9.04 -4.02
C ASN A 211 -8.29 -10.20 -3.78
N ILE A 212 -9.36 -9.96 -3.00
CA ILE A 212 -10.41 -10.96 -2.79
C ILE A 212 -11.11 -11.30 -4.11
N ALA A 213 -11.41 -10.30 -4.95
CA ALA A 213 -12.01 -10.53 -6.26
C ALA A 213 -11.11 -11.41 -7.15
N LEU A 214 -9.80 -11.12 -7.20
CA LEU A 214 -8.82 -11.92 -7.93
C LEU A 214 -8.72 -13.36 -7.41
N GLN A 215 -8.75 -13.56 -6.09
CA GLN A 215 -8.75 -14.90 -5.49
C GLN A 215 -10.01 -15.68 -5.87
N LEU A 216 -11.19 -15.05 -5.83
CA LEU A 216 -12.44 -15.69 -6.24
C LEU A 216 -12.41 -16.11 -7.72
N GLU A 217 -11.89 -15.24 -8.59
CA GLU A 217 -11.69 -15.58 -9.99
C GLU A 217 -10.68 -16.71 -10.21
N ALA A 218 -9.58 -16.72 -9.44
CA ALA A 218 -8.56 -17.77 -9.51
C ALA A 218 -9.15 -19.13 -9.14
N ILE A 219 -9.91 -19.21 -8.04
CA ILE A 219 -10.60 -20.43 -7.61
C ILE A 219 -11.63 -20.87 -8.66
N TYR A 220 -12.38 -19.94 -9.25
CA TYR A 220 -13.31 -20.24 -10.33
C TYR A 220 -12.60 -20.86 -11.54
N ARG A 221 -11.50 -20.25 -12.00
CA ARG A 221 -10.69 -20.78 -13.11
C ARG A 221 -10.06 -22.14 -12.77
N GLU A 222 -9.60 -22.35 -11.54
CA GLU A 222 -9.07 -23.65 -11.09
C GLU A 222 -10.13 -24.76 -11.11
N ARG A 223 -11.35 -24.47 -10.65
CA ARG A 223 -12.47 -25.42 -10.68
C ARG A 223 -12.82 -25.81 -12.12
N LEU A 224 -12.92 -24.83 -13.03
CA LEU A 224 -13.14 -25.10 -14.46
C LEU A 224 -12.02 -25.96 -15.07
N MET A 225 -10.76 -25.64 -14.79
CA MET A 225 -9.61 -26.41 -15.28
C MET A 225 -9.58 -27.83 -14.72
N THR A 226 -10.04 -28.03 -13.48
CA THR A 226 -10.15 -29.35 -12.87
C THR A 226 -11.20 -30.22 -13.59
N VAL A 227 -12.37 -29.65 -13.89
CA VAL A 227 -13.41 -30.33 -14.69
C VAL A 227 -12.88 -30.68 -16.08
N TYR A 228 -12.24 -29.72 -16.76
CA TYR A 228 -11.64 -29.93 -18.08
C TYR A 228 -10.59 -31.05 -18.07
N ARG A 229 -9.65 -31.04 -17.12
CA ARG A 229 -8.63 -32.09 -16.97
C ARG A 229 -9.25 -33.46 -16.71
N THR A 230 -10.31 -33.53 -15.91
CA THR A 230 -11.01 -34.78 -15.60
C THR A 230 -11.69 -35.37 -16.82
N LEU A 231 -12.40 -34.54 -17.59
CA LEU A 231 -13.06 -34.96 -18.84
C LEU A 231 -12.04 -35.41 -19.88
N ARG A 232 -10.99 -34.62 -20.09
CA ARG A 232 -9.89 -34.97 -20.99
C ARG A 232 -9.22 -36.28 -20.58
N GLY A 233 -8.95 -36.48 -19.29
CA GLY A 233 -8.34 -37.71 -18.78
C GLY A 233 -9.17 -38.97 -19.05
N ARG A 234 -10.51 -38.87 -18.99
CA ARG A 234 -11.41 -39.99 -19.36
C ARG A 234 -11.36 -40.28 -20.85
N MET A 235 -11.39 -39.25 -21.69
CA MET A 235 -11.33 -39.41 -23.15
C MET A 235 -9.97 -39.98 -23.59
N ASP A 236 -8.87 -39.45 -23.06
CA ASP A 236 -7.52 -39.94 -23.32
C ASP A 236 -7.34 -41.40 -22.88
N TYR A 237 -7.99 -41.80 -21.77
CA TYR A 237 -8.02 -43.20 -21.35
C TYR A 237 -8.68 -44.11 -22.40
N HIS A 238 -9.85 -43.72 -22.94
CA HIS A 238 -10.53 -44.50 -23.98
C HIS A 238 -9.69 -44.62 -25.25
N VAL A 239 -9.09 -43.52 -25.71
CA VAL A 239 -8.19 -43.52 -26.88
C VAL A 239 -6.99 -44.43 -26.63
N ARG A 240 -6.38 -44.36 -25.45
CA ARG A 240 -5.21 -45.18 -25.11
C ARG A 240 -5.57 -46.65 -25.01
N ARG A 241 -6.72 -46.99 -24.40
CA ARG A 241 -7.24 -48.36 -24.34
C ARG A 241 -7.42 -48.92 -25.75
N HIS A 242 -8.08 -48.19 -26.64
CA HIS A 242 -8.31 -48.62 -28.02
C HIS A 242 -6.99 -48.82 -28.79
N ARG A 243 -6.01 -47.93 -28.61
CA ARG A 243 -4.66 -48.11 -29.19
C ARG A 243 -3.94 -49.36 -28.67
N VAL A 244 -4.08 -49.67 -27.38
CA VAL A 244 -3.47 -50.88 -26.79
C VAL A 244 -4.16 -52.14 -27.30
N GLU A 245 -5.50 -52.16 -27.36
CA GLU A 245 -6.26 -53.27 -27.94
C GLU A 245 -5.84 -53.53 -29.40
N ASN A 246 -5.74 -52.49 -30.23
CA ASN A 246 -5.27 -52.63 -31.60
C ASN A 246 -3.83 -53.14 -31.69
N ARG A 247 -2.94 -52.71 -30.79
CA ARG A 247 -1.56 -53.19 -30.74
C ARG A 247 -1.47 -54.66 -30.34
N ILE A 248 -2.29 -55.11 -29.40
CA ILE A 248 -2.37 -56.52 -29.00
C ILE A 248 -2.89 -57.36 -30.16
N LYS A 249 -3.99 -56.93 -30.81
CA LYS A 249 -4.53 -57.59 -32.01
C LYS A 249 -3.48 -57.68 -33.12
N GLN A 250 -2.76 -56.61 -33.39
CA GLN A 250 -1.69 -56.59 -34.40
C GLN A 250 -0.55 -57.53 -34.04
N LYS A 251 -0.08 -57.54 -32.79
CA LYS A 251 0.97 -58.48 -32.34
C LYS A 251 0.53 -59.93 -32.48
N TRP A 252 -0.70 -60.24 -32.05
CA TRP A 252 -1.26 -61.58 -32.17
C TRP A 252 -1.41 -62.01 -33.63
N MET A 253 -1.91 -61.11 -34.49
CA MET A 253 -2.02 -61.35 -35.93
C MET A 253 -0.65 -61.58 -36.59
N VAL A 254 0.36 -60.75 -36.27
CA VAL A 254 1.73 -60.92 -36.80
C VAL A 254 2.33 -62.23 -36.31
N GLN A 255 2.19 -62.56 -35.03
CA GLN A 255 2.67 -63.82 -34.47
C GLN A 255 2.01 -65.02 -35.17
N TRP A 256 0.68 -64.99 -35.34
CA TRP A 256 -0.05 -66.04 -36.05
C TRP A 256 0.39 -66.16 -37.51
N ILE A 257 0.59 -65.04 -38.23
CA ILE A 257 1.10 -65.05 -39.61
C ILE A 257 2.51 -65.64 -39.64
N LEU A 258 3.41 -65.21 -38.75
CA LEU A 258 4.78 -65.74 -38.67
C LEU A 258 4.78 -67.25 -38.45
N GLU A 259 3.99 -67.75 -37.50
CA GLU A 259 3.89 -69.19 -37.23
C GLU A 259 3.35 -69.98 -38.42
N ASN A 260 2.39 -69.45 -39.17
CA ASN A 260 1.88 -70.12 -40.37
C ASN A 260 2.84 -70.03 -41.56
N VAL A 261 3.52 -68.89 -41.73
CA VAL A 261 4.55 -68.70 -42.76
C VAL A 261 5.78 -69.57 -42.47
N GLU A 262 6.23 -69.67 -41.23
CA GLU A 262 7.32 -70.58 -40.83
C GLU A 262 6.99 -72.04 -41.11
N LYS A 263 5.72 -72.46 -40.91
CA LYS A 263 5.24 -73.79 -41.28
C LYS A 263 5.19 -73.99 -42.80
N ALA A 264 4.93 -72.94 -43.58
CA ALA A 264 4.81 -73.01 -45.03
C ALA A 264 6.16 -72.90 -45.78
N ILE A 265 7.19 -72.28 -45.18
CA ILE A 265 8.51 -72.12 -45.81
C ILE A 265 9.29 -73.44 -45.75
N THR A 266 9.61 -73.99 -46.92
CA THR A 266 10.58 -75.09 -47.06
C THR A 266 12.02 -74.58 -46.88
N PRO A 267 12.95 -75.41 -46.38
CA PRO A 267 14.35 -74.99 -46.19
C PRO A 267 15.07 -74.59 -47.49
N GLU A 268 14.55 -75.02 -48.64
CA GLU A 268 15.06 -74.68 -49.98
C GLU A 268 14.78 -73.20 -50.33
N PHE A 269 13.58 -72.71 -50.05
CA PHE A 269 13.20 -71.32 -50.32
C PHE A 269 14.06 -70.29 -49.56
N LYS A 270 14.54 -70.64 -48.35
CA LYS A 270 15.42 -69.75 -47.55
C LYS A 270 16.77 -69.49 -48.23
N LYS A 271 17.29 -70.43 -49.01
CA LYS A 271 18.58 -70.30 -49.71
C LYS A 271 18.46 -69.34 -50.91
N GLU A 272 17.40 -69.47 -51.70
CA GLU A 272 17.14 -68.60 -52.85
C GLU A 272 16.94 -67.12 -52.46
N VAL A 273 16.24 -66.88 -51.34
CA VAL A 273 16.04 -65.51 -50.82
C VAL A 273 17.35 -64.88 -50.35
N MET A 274 18.26 -65.65 -49.73
CA MET A 274 19.59 -65.16 -49.33
C MET A 274 20.44 -64.76 -50.54
N GLU A 275 20.42 -65.53 -51.62
CA GLU A 275 21.13 -65.18 -52.86
C GLU A 275 20.56 -63.91 -53.50
N LYS A 276 19.24 -63.72 -53.47
CA LYS A 276 18.59 -62.52 -53.98
C LYS A 276 18.92 -61.28 -53.13
N ALA A 277 18.99 -61.42 -51.80
CA ALA A 277 19.36 -60.33 -50.89
C ALA A 277 20.80 -59.86 -51.09
N ILE A 278 21.73 -60.77 -51.43
CA ILE A 278 23.11 -60.41 -51.80
C ILE A 278 23.11 -59.54 -53.08
N ARG A 279 22.33 -59.93 -54.10
CA ARG A 279 22.21 -59.15 -55.35
C ARG A 279 21.59 -57.76 -55.13
N ASP A 280 20.58 -57.65 -54.26
CA ASP A 280 19.92 -56.38 -53.97
C ASP A 280 20.81 -55.44 -53.11
N LEU A 281 21.67 -56.00 -52.24
CA LEU A 281 22.67 -55.23 -51.48
C LEU A 281 23.77 -54.66 -52.39
N ASP A 282 24.23 -55.43 -53.38
CA ASP A 282 25.17 -54.95 -54.39
C ASP A 282 24.57 -53.79 -55.22
N ALA A 283 23.28 -53.84 -55.53
CA ALA A 283 22.57 -52.78 -56.26
C ALA A 283 22.36 -51.49 -55.44
N LEU A 284 22.20 -51.60 -54.11
CA LEU A 284 22.04 -50.45 -53.21
C LEU A 284 23.37 -49.76 -52.86
N ALA A 285 24.47 -50.52 -52.79
CA ALA A 285 25.81 -49.97 -52.57
C ALA A 285 26.26 -49.04 -53.72
N ALA A 286 25.75 -49.24 -54.94
CA ALA A 286 26.02 -48.37 -56.09
C ALA A 286 25.26 -47.03 -56.08
N ARG A 287 24.25 -46.83 -55.20
CA ARG A 287 23.29 -45.70 -55.29
C ARG A 287 23.49 -44.57 -54.28
N ARG A 288 24.52 -44.62 -53.42
CA ARG A 288 24.69 -43.73 -52.25
C ARG A 288 25.86 -42.74 -52.35
N GLY A 289 25.97 -42.03 -53.47
CA GLY A 289 26.94 -40.93 -53.65
C GLY A 289 26.33 -39.72 -54.37
N GLN A 290 25.81 -38.73 -53.62
CA GLN A 290 25.79 -37.28 -53.90
C GLN A 290 24.64 -36.54 -53.18
N LYS A 291 24.99 -35.51 -52.41
CA LYS A 291 24.42 -34.13 -52.37
C LYS A 291 24.55 -33.51 -50.96
N PHE A 292 25.41 -32.51 -50.83
CA PHE A 292 25.20 -31.36 -49.93
C PHE A 292 25.81 -30.11 -50.58
N GLY A 293 25.00 -29.06 -50.71
CA GLY A 293 25.34 -27.79 -51.36
C GLY A 293 25.22 -26.58 -50.41
N LYS A 294 26.22 -25.70 -50.53
CA LYS A 294 26.31 -24.21 -50.56
C LYS A 294 25.28 -23.27 -49.90
N THR A 295 25.83 -22.09 -49.56
CA THR A 295 25.27 -20.74 -49.30
C THR A 295 25.15 -20.40 -47.79
N ILE A 296 25.50 -19.22 -47.24
CA ILE A 296 25.72 -17.84 -47.72
C ILE A 296 26.76 -17.17 -46.79
N GLY A 297 27.81 -16.57 -47.34
CA GLY A 297 28.67 -15.59 -46.66
C GLY A 297 28.36 -14.22 -47.23
N ALA A 298 27.44 -13.50 -46.58
CA ALA A 298 27.07 -12.13 -46.88
C ALA A 298 26.92 -11.38 -45.55
N SER A 299 27.42 -10.14 -45.51
CA SER A 299 27.12 -9.10 -44.52
C SER A 299 27.88 -9.06 -43.18
N LEU A 300 29.19 -9.25 -43.19
CA LEU A 300 30.06 -8.68 -42.15
C LEU A 300 31.19 -7.95 -42.88
N ASP A 301 31.15 -6.62 -42.84
CA ASP A 301 32.27 -5.69 -43.14
C ASP A 301 31.77 -4.24 -43.30
N LYS A 302 30.48 -3.96 -43.04
CA LYS A 302 29.93 -2.59 -43.02
C LYS A 302 29.40 -2.13 -41.66
N GLN A 303 29.63 -2.87 -40.58
CA GLN A 303 29.05 -2.58 -39.25
C GLN A 303 30.07 -2.18 -38.17
N VAL A 304 31.38 -2.23 -38.43
CA VAL A 304 32.39 -2.05 -37.37
C VAL A 304 32.90 -0.61 -37.26
N ASP A 305 32.87 0.20 -38.32
CA ASP A 305 33.47 1.54 -38.30
C ASP A 305 32.51 2.68 -37.92
N ALA A 306 31.21 2.38 -37.75
CA ALA A 306 30.22 3.35 -37.27
C ALA A 306 30.17 3.45 -35.72
N ILE A 307 30.79 2.50 -35.02
CA ILE A 307 30.62 2.32 -33.56
C ILE A 307 31.70 3.09 -32.76
N ALA A 308 32.85 3.38 -33.36
CA ALA A 308 33.99 3.98 -32.64
C ALA A 308 33.88 5.50 -32.43
N ASN A 309 33.14 6.24 -33.26
CA ASN A 309 33.09 7.71 -33.21
C ASN A 309 31.97 8.31 -32.34
N ALA A 310 31.25 7.47 -31.58
CA ALA A 310 30.19 7.90 -30.67
C ALA A 310 30.64 8.06 -29.20
N LEU A 311 31.92 7.75 -28.88
CA LEU A 311 32.31 7.37 -27.51
C LEU A 311 33.02 8.45 -26.66
N GLU A 312 33.29 9.66 -27.18
CA GLU A 312 34.16 10.62 -26.45
C GLU A 312 33.55 12.01 -26.15
N LYS A 313 32.24 12.22 -26.37
CA LYS A 313 31.55 13.49 -26.02
C LYS A 313 30.77 13.49 -24.70
N GLY A 314 30.81 12.42 -23.90
CA GLY A 314 29.92 12.25 -22.72
C GLY A 314 30.44 12.71 -21.35
N ARG A 315 31.74 12.94 -21.16
CA ARG A 315 32.35 12.80 -19.82
C ARG A 315 32.35 14.03 -18.89
N ALA A 316 31.71 15.15 -19.25
CA ALA A 316 31.70 16.38 -18.43
C ALA A 316 30.29 16.80 -17.94
N ASP A 317 29.23 16.41 -18.65
CA ASP A 317 27.82 16.58 -18.21
C ASP A 317 27.37 15.46 -17.25
N GLU A 318 28.20 14.43 -17.11
CA GLU A 318 27.96 13.24 -16.29
C GLU A 318 28.00 13.53 -14.77
N LEU A 319 28.82 14.47 -14.28
CA LEU A 319 29.05 14.65 -12.83
C LEU A 319 27.93 15.40 -12.07
N ASP A 320 27.25 16.37 -12.69
CA ASP A 320 26.10 17.08 -12.07
C ASP A 320 24.77 16.29 -12.20
N SER A 321 24.65 15.43 -13.23
CA SER A 321 23.55 14.46 -13.32
C SER A 321 23.67 13.40 -12.22
N TYR A 322 24.89 12.89 -11.94
CA TYR A 322 25.09 11.90 -10.88
C TYR A 322 24.68 12.41 -9.49
N GLN A 323 24.83 13.70 -9.18
CA GLN A 323 24.49 14.22 -7.85
C GLN A 323 22.98 14.48 -7.66
N THR A 324 22.28 14.84 -8.74
CA THR A 324 20.80 14.87 -8.75
C THR A 324 20.20 13.46 -8.81
N ASP A 325 20.87 12.52 -9.46
CA ASP A 325 20.48 11.12 -9.51
C ASP A 325 20.75 10.39 -8.20
N ILE A 326 21.81 10.70 -7.45
CA ILE A 326 22.03 10.19 -6.09
C ILE A 326 20.90 10.62 -5.14
N LYS A 327 20.45 11.89 -5.19
CA LYS A 327 19.32 12.37 -4.37
C LYS A 327 17.98 11.76 -4.79
N LYS A 328 17.74 11.57 -6.08
CA LYS A 328 16.59 10.79 -6.57
C LYS A 328 16.65 9.35 -6.09
N CYS A 329 17.83 8.72 -6.14
CA CYS A 329 18.07 7.37 -5.65
C CYS A 329 17.76 7.25 -4.15
N GLU A 330 18.10 8.23 -3.32
CA GLU A 330 17.80 8.21 -1.89
C GLU A 330 16.28 8.24 -1.61
N THR A 331 15.52 9.08 -2.33
CA THR A 331 14.05 9.05 -2.25
C THR A 331 13.44 7.80 -2.91
N ALA A 332 14.14 7.19 -3.85
CA ALA A 332 13.74 5.94 -4.48
C ALA A 332 13.99 4.74 -3.54
N ILE A 333 15.05 4.78 -2.73
CA ILE A 333 15.35 3.77 -1.70
C ILE A 333 14.24 3.76 -0.64
N TRP A 334 13.78 4.92 -0.17
CA TRP A 334 12.65 5.00 0.77
C TRP A 334 11.32 4.48 0.18
N ARG A 335 11.05 4.75 -1.10
CA ARG A 335 9.89 4.15 -1.80
C ARG A 335 10.08 2.65 -2.01
N ALA A 336 11.31 2.21 -2.26
CA ALA A 336 11.66 0.80 -2.42
C ALA A 336 11.52 0.03 -1.10
N GLU A 337 11.83 0.63 0.05
CA GLU A 337 11.59 0.04 1.37
C GLU A 337 10.10 -0.09 1.68
N GLY A 338 9.30 0.95 1.45
CA GLY A 338 7.83 0.84 1.58
C GLY A 338 7.23 -0.18 0.59
N GLN A 339 7.78 -0.30 -0.62
CA GLN A 339 7.42 -1.37 -1.55
C GLN A 339 7.88 -2.74 -1.06
N LYS A 340 9.00 -2.85 -0.35
CA LYS A 340 9.51 -4.11 0.19
C LYS A 340 8.57 -4.66 1.25
N ASP A 341 8.06 -3.84 2.15
CA ASP A 341 7.05 -4.24 3.14
C ASP A 341 5.74 -4.68 2.47
N LEU A 342 5.31 -3.97 1.43
CA LEU A 342 4.15 -4.36 0.63
C LEU A 342 4.37 -5.67 -0.14
N ILE A 343 5.58 -5.88 -0.67
CA ILE A 343 5.99 -7.10 -1.36
C ILE A 343 6.07 -8.26 -0.38
N ASP A 344 6.59 -8.05 0.83
CA ASP A 344 6.72 -9.08 1.85
C ASP A 344 5.34 -9.47 2.40
N ALA A 345 4.44 -8.51 2.64
CA ALA A 345 3.03 -8.80 2.94
C ALA A 345 2.32 -9.55 1.79
N LYS A 346 2.63 -9.23 0.52
CA LYS A 346 2.13 -9.98 -0.64
C LYS A 346 2.71 -11.39 -0.71
N LYS A 347 4.00 -11.59 -0.39
CA LYS A 347 4.65 -12.91 -0.34
C LYS A 347 4.02 -13.78 0.73
N GLU A 348 3.75 -13.25 1.91
CA GLU A 348 3.07 -14.00 2.98
C GLU A 348 1.66 -14.41 2.59
N ASN A 349 0.89 -13.52 1.96
CA ASN A 349 -0.44 -13.84 1.46
C ASN A 349 -0.40 -14.91 0.37
N ILE A 350 0.54 -14.80 -0.58
CA ILE A 350 0.79 -15.80 -1.62
C ILE A 350 1.22 -17.13 -1.00
N ALA A 351 2.07 -17.14 0.03
CA ALA A 351 2.51 -18.35 0.71
C ALA A 351 1.33 -19.06 1.39
N LEU A 352 0.46 -18.32 2.08
CA LEU A 352 -0.76 -18.87 2.67
C LEU A 352 -1.72 -19.44 1.61
N GLN A 353 -1.88 -18.76 0.47
CA GLN A 353 -2.66 -19.27 -0.66
C GLN A 353 -2.04 -20.54 -1.25
N LEU A 354 -0.72 -20.58 -1.41
CA LEU A 354 0.01 -21.74 -1.90
C LEU A 354 -0.14 -22.93 -0.96
N GLU A 355 -0.05 -22.73 0.35
CA GLU A 355 -0.31 -23.78 1.34
C GLU A 355 -1.75 -24.28 1.28
N ALA A 356 -2.73 -23.39 1.14
CA ALA A 356 -4.13 -23.77 1.02
C ALA A 356 -4.38 -24.62 -0.24
N ILE A 357 -3.85 -24.19 -1.39
CA ILE A 357 -3.92 -24.94 -2.66
C ILE A 357 -3.17 -26.27 -2.54
N TYR A 358 -2.00 -26.30 -1.89
CA TYR A 358 -1.22 -27.52 -1.68
C TYR A 358 -2.00 -28.55 -0.84
N ARG A 359 -2.64 -28.11 0.26
CA ARG A 359 -3.50 -28.95 1.10
C ARG A 359 -4.72 -29.48 0.32
N GLU A 360 -5.36 -28.64 -0.49
CA GLU A 360 -6.50 -29.06 -1.31
C GLU A 360 -6.09 -30.10 -2.37
N ARG A 361 -4.94 -29.90 -3.03
CA ARG A 361 -4.37 -30.87 -3.97
C ARG A 361 -4.02 -32.19 -3.30
N LEU A 362 -3.39 -32.16 -2.13
CA LEU A 362 -3.11 -33.34 -1.33
C LEU A 362 -4.39 -34.12 -1.01
N MET A 363 -5.44 -33.44 -0.57
CA MET A 363 -6.73 -34.08 -0.28
C MET A 363 -7.37 -34.68 -1.53
N THR A 364 -7.23 -34.04 -2.69
CA THR A 364 -7.73 -34.57 -3.97
C THR A 364 -6.95 -35.82 -4.41
N VAL A 365 -5.63 -35.79 -4.29
CA VAL A 365 -4.76 -36.95 -4.55
C VAL A 365 -5.10 -38.10 -3.59
N TYR A 366 -5.27 -37.80 -2.31
CA TYR A 366 -5.67 -38.80 -1.32
C TYR A 366 -7.02 -39.45 -1.66
N ARG A 367 -8.05 -38.65 -1.99
CA ARG A 367 -9.38 -39.18 -2.37
C ARG A 367 -9.31 -40.04 -3.64
N THR A 368 -8.54 -39.63 -4.64
CA THR A 368 -8.40 -40.39 -5.90
C THR A 368 -7.62 -41.70 -5.70
N LEU A 369 -6.54 -41.69 -4.93
CA LEU A 369 -5.80 -42.89 -4.54
C LEU A 369 -6.68 -43.85 -3.75
N ARG A 370 -7.41 -43.34 -2.76
CA ARG A 370 -8.37 -44.13 -1.96
C ARG A 370 -9.42 -44.77 -2.86
N GLY A 371 -10.02 -44.01 -3.78
CA GLY A 371 -10.99 -44.53 -4.75
C GLY A 371 -10.44 -45.63 -5.65
N ARG A 372 -9.18 -45.52 -6.10
CA ARG A 372 -8.50 -46.61 -6.84
C ARG A 372 -8.28 -47.84 -5.97
N MET A 373 -7.79 -47.66 -4.74
CA MET A 373 -7.51 -48.77 -3.84
C MET A 373 -8.80 -49.52 -3.47
N ASP A 374 -9.88 -48.79 -3.18
CA ASP A 374 -11.20 -49.36 -2.91
C ASP A 374 -11.78 -50.10 -4.13
N TYR A 375 -11.50 -49.62 -5.34
CA TYR A 375 -11.86 -50.33 -6.57
C TYR A 375 -11.12 -51.65 -6.71
N HIS A 376 -9.80 -51.66 -6.47
CA HIS A 376 -9.00 -52.90 -6.49
C HIS A 376 -9.47 -53.91 -5.44
N VAL A 377 -9.72 -53.47 -4.20
CA VAL A 377 -10.26 -54.33 -3.12
C VAL A 377 -11.62 -54.89 -3.50
N ARG A 378 -12.53 -54.07 -4.06
CA ARG A 378 -13.84 -54.54 -4.53
C ARG A 378 -13.70 -55.56 -5.65
N ARG A 379 -12.84 -55.30 -6.64
CA ARG A 379 -12.57 -56.24 -7.74
C ARG A 379 -12.08 -57.58 -7.19
N HIS A 380 -11.11 -57.57 -6.29
CA HIS A 380 -10.55 -58.79 -5.70
C HIS A 380 -11.60 -59.59 -4.91
N ARG A 381 -12.49 -58.89 -4.20
CA ARG A 381 -13.61 -59.52 -3.46
C ARG A 381 -14.64 -60.15 -4.40
N VAL A 382 -14.89 -59.53 -5.56
CA VAL A 382 -15.76 -60.09 -6.61
C VAL A 382 -15.11 -61.32 -7.27
N GLU A 383 -13.84 -61.24 -7.64
CA GLU A 383 -13.10 -62.40 -8.18
C GLU A 383 -13.10 -63.57 -7.20
N ASN A 384 -12.90 -63.34 -5.90
CA ASN A 384 -12.98 -64.40 -4.90
C ASN A 384 -14.38 -65.03 -4.81
N ARG A 385 -15.45 -64.22 -4.88
CA ARG A 385 -16.83 -64.76 -4.91
C ARG A 385 -17.10 -65.58 -6.17
N ILE A 386 -16.60 -65.15 -7.32
CA ILE A 386 -16.73 -65.89 -8.58
C ILE A 386 -15.99 -67.22 -8.47
N LYS A 387 -14.74 -67.21 -7.98
CA LYS A 387 -13.95 -68.43 -7.74
C LYS A 387 -14.65 -69.39 -6.76
N GLN A 388 -15.20 -68.86 -5.66
CA GLN A 388 -15.96 -69.67 -4.70
C GLN A 388 -17.21 -70.28 -5.33
N LYS A 389 -18.01 -69.50 -6.09
CA LYS A 389 -19.17 -70.02 -6.81
C LYS A 389 -18.78 -71.10 -7.81
N TRP A 390 -17.73 -70.86 -8.59
CA TRP A 390 -17.23 -71.83 -9.56
C TRP A 390 -16.74 -73.11 -8.89
N MET A 391 -16.03 -73.00 -7.77
CA MET A 391 -15.56 -74.14 -6.98
C MET A 391 -16.73 -74.95 -6.39
N VAL A 392 -17.75 -74.28 -5.84
CA VAL A 392 -18.97 -74.95 -5.34
C VAL A 392 -19.70 -75.66 -6.48
N GLN A 393 -19.84 -75.01 -7.63
CA GLN A 393 -20.48 -75.59 -8.80
C GLN A 393 -19.71 -76.81 -9.34
N TRP A 394 -18.38 -76.73 -9.37
CA TRP A 394 -17.51 -77.85 -9.74
C TRP A 394 -17.62 -79.03 -8.77
N ILE A 395 -17.65 -78.77 -7.45
CA ILE A 395 -17.87 -79.81 -6.44
C ILE A 395 -19.24 -80.47 -6.64
N LEU A 396 -20.30 -79.68 -6.83
CA LEU A 396 -21.64 -80.21 -7.07
C LEU A 396 -21.70 -81.10 -8.32
N GLU A 397 -21.13 -80.65 -9.45
CA GLU A 397 -21.08 -81.46 -10.68
C GLU A 397 -20.30 -82.77 -10.51
N ASN A 398 -19.19 -82.75 -9.77
CA ASN A 398 -18.42 -83.97 -9.53
C ASN A 398 -19.11 -84.92 -8.56
N VAL A 399 -19.77 -84.39 -7.52
CA VAL A 399 -20.59 -85.19 -6.60
C VAL A 399 -21.77 -85.82 -7.34
N GLU A 400 -22.47 -85.07 -8.21
CA GLU A 400 -23.56 -85.59 -9.03
C GLU A 400 -23.10 -86.71 -9.97
N LYS A 401 -21.91 -86.58 -10.58
CA LYS A 401 -21.32 -87.64 -11.43
C LYS A 401 -20.89 -88.88 -10.63
N ALA A 402 -20.49 -88.71 -9.38
CA ALA A 402 -20.06 -89.81 -8.51
C ALA A 402 -21.23 -90.59 -7.89
N ILE A 403 -22.43 -89.98 -7.79
CA ILE A 403 -23.62 -90.66 -7.29
C ILE A 403 -24.16 -91.61 -8.35
N THR A 404 -24.07 -92.91 -8.10
CA THR A 404 -24.74 -93.93 -8.91
C THR A 404 -26.26 -93.90 -8.68
N PRO A 405 -27.09 -94.22 -9.69
CA PRO A 405 -28.55 -94.21 -9.55
C PRO A 405 -29.06 -95.18 -8.49
N GLU A 406 -28.30 -96.22 -8.16
CA GLU A 406 -28.59 -97.18 -7.10
C GLU A 406 -28.42 -96.58 -5.70
N PHE A 407 -27.33 -95.84 -5.44
CA PHE A 407 -27.12 -95.15 -4.17
C PHE A 407 -28.23 -94.12 -3.90
N LYS A 408 -28.70 -93.43 -4.95
CA LYS A 408 -29.80 -92.46 -4.84
C LYS A 408 -31.13 -93.15 -4.46
N LYS A 409 -31.38 -94.37 -4.96
CA LYS A 409 -32.55 -95.18 -4.57
C LYS A 409 -32.44 -95.65 -3.13
N GLU A 410 -31.28 -96.16 -2.69
CA GLU A 410 -31.09 -96.60 -1.30
C GLU A 410 -31.29 -95.46 -0.29
N VAL A 411 -30.75 -94.27 -0.58
CA VAL A 411 -30.92 -93.10 0.30
C VAL A 411 -32.37 -92.64 0.33
N MET A 412 -33.06 -92.63 -0.81
CA MET A 412 -34.50 -92.30 -0.86
C MET A 412 -35.34 -93.36 -0.13
N GLU A 413 -35.04 -94.65 -0.27
CA GLU A 413 -35.70 -95.73 0.48
C GLU A 413 -35.41 -95.63 1.98
N LYS A 414 -34.21 -95.22 2.38
CA LYS A 414 -33.91 -94.98 3.80
C LYS A 414 -34.67 -93.78 4.34
N ALA A 415 -34.76 -92.69 3.57
CA ALA A 415 -35.55 -91.52 3.92
C ALA A 415 -37.06 -91.82 3.99
N ILE A 416 -37.58 -92.65 3.08
CA ILE A 416 -38.97 -93.12 3.12
C ILE A 416 -39.19 -93.99 4.36
N ARG A 417 -38.28 -94.92 4.66
CA ARG A 417 -38.34 -95.74 5.90
C ARG A 417 -38.32 -94.89 7.17
N ASP A 418 -37.49 -93.85 7.23
CA ASP A 418 -37.41 -92.96 8.38
C ASP A 418 -38.68 -92.09 8.51
N LEU A 419 -39.26 -91.65 7.38
CA LEU A 419 -40.54 -90.93 7.36
C LEU A 419 -41.71 -91.85 7.76
N ASP A 420 -41.74 -93.09 7.31
CA ASP A 420 -42.75 -94.09 7.70
C ASP A 420 -42.61 -94.46 9.17
N ALA A 421 -41.39 -94.57 9.71
CA ALA A 421 -41.16 -94.77 11.13
C ALA A 421 -41.64 -93.57 11.98
N LEU A 422 -41.50 -92.34 11.46
CA LEU A 422 -42.04 -91.14 12.08
C LEU A 422 -43.58 -91.04 11.96
N ALA A 423 -44.16 -91.52 10.86
CA ALA A 423 -45.60 -91.60 10.66
C ALA A 423 -46.25 -92.67 11.54
N ALA A 424 -45.63 -93.84 11.70
CA ALA A 424 -46.08 -94.90 12.61
C ALA A 424 -46.09 -94.45 14.08
N ARG A 425 -45.12 -93.60 14.48
CA ARG A 425 -45.12 -92.94 15.80
C ARG A 425 -46.25 -91.93 16.00
N ARG A 426 -46.87 -91.41 14.93
CA ARG A 426 -48.02 -90.51 15.01
C ARG A 426 -49.37 -91.25 15.07
N GLY A 427 -49.45 -92.52 14.70
CA GLY A 427 -50.67 -93.34 14.75
C GLY A 427 -50.98 -94.01 16.10
N GLN A 428 -50.13 -93.84 17.12
CA GLN A 428 -50.36 -94.31 18.50
C GLN A 428 -50.79 -93.18 19.45
N LYS A 429 -51.72 -92.33 18.99
CA LYS A 429 -52.44 -91.35 19.82
C LYS A 429 -53.93 -91.46 19.61
#